data_AF-A0A6A4NZP0-F1
#
_entry.id   AF-A0A6A4NZP0-F1
#
_cell.length_a   1.000
_cell.length_b   1.000
_cell.length_c   1.000
_cell.angle_alpha   90.00
_cell.angle_beta   90.00
_cell.angle_gamma   90.00
#
_symmetry.space_group_name_H-M   'P 1'
#
loop_
_entity.id
_entity.type
_entity.pdbx_description
1 polymer ?
#
loop_
_entity_poly.entity_id
_entity_poly.type
_entity_poly.pdbx_seq_one_letter_code
_entity_poly.pdbx_strand_id
1 'polypeptide(L)'
;MMIGSRSHTLLFPLLLLVSLMGVSEGDWNFKYRHVYIKNGLGNDTLLIYHCKSQNDDLGLKTLNYEEEFKFQFHPSFFHKYNVSLQLSMGWKITLL
;
A
#
# COMPACT_ATOMS: atom_id res chain seq x y z
N MET A 1 39.62 41.80 22.40
CA MET A 1 38.64 41.27 23.38
C MET A 1 38.46 39.79 23.08
N MET A 2 39.19 38.92 23.77
CA MET A 2 39.12 37.46 23.59
C MET A 2 38.05 36.90 24.52
N ILE A 3 36.91 36.46 23.96
CA ILE A 3 35.93 35.69 24.71
C ILE A 3 36.56 34.31 24.94
N GLY A 4 37.03 34.05 26.16
CA GLY A 4 37.45 32.72 26.58
C GLY A 4 36.19 31.86 26.65
N SER A 5 35.86 31.17 25.55
CA SER A 5 34.72 30.27 25.47
C SER A 5 34.95 29.10 26.42
N ARG A 6 34.38 29.16 27.62
CA ARG A 6 34.30 28.01 28.53
C ARG A 6 33.54 26.91 27.80
N SER A 7 34.18 25.76 27.64
CA SER A 7 33.62 24.57 26.97
C SER A 7 32.15 24.28 27.33
N HIS A 8 31.78 24.46 28.60
CA HIS A 8 30.41 24.27 29.10
C HIS A 8 29.35 25.25 28.57
N THR A 9 29.74 26.45 28.14
CA THR A 9 28.81 27.46 27.59
C THR A 9 28.20 27.02 26.26
N LEU A 10 28.91 26.17 25.49
CA LEU A 10 28.41 25.62 24.23
C LEU A 10 27.74 24.24 24.39
N LEU A 11 28.05 23.52 25.47
CA LEU A 11 27.45 22.21 25.73
C LEU A 11 25.97 22.31 26.15
N PHE A 12 25.62 23.32 26.94
CA PHE A 12 24.23 23.53 27.39
C PHE A 12 23.24 23.81 26.24
N PRO A 13 23.51 24.76 25.31
CA PRO A 13 22.61 24.97 24.16
C PRO A 13 22.58 23.77 23.21
N LEU A 14 23.68 23.01 23.07
CA LEU A 14 23.70 21.79 22.27
C LEU A 14 22.79 20.71 22.85
N LEU A 15 22.79 20.54 24.17
CA LEU A 15 21.92 19.58 24.86
C LEU A 15 20.43 19.93 24.68
N LEU A 16 20.10 21.22 24.75
CA LEU A 16 18.74 21.73 24.51
C LEU A 16 18.26 21.43 23.08
N LEU A 17 19.13 21.61 22.07
CA LEU A 17 18.80 21.29 20.68
C LEU A 17 18.51 19.80 20.48
N VAL A 18 19.28 18.91 21.14
CA VAL A 18 19.03 17.45 21.07
C VAL A 18 17.69 17.08 21.73
N SER A 19 17.30 17.75 22.81
CA SER A 19 16.02 17.48 23.48
C SER A 19 14.78 17.89 22.67
N LEU A 20 14.93 18.80 21.71
CA LEU A 20 13.87 19.23 20.80
C LEU A 20 13.67 18.28 19.62
N MET A 21 14.61 17.36 19.39
CA MET A 21 14.48 16.33 18.37
C MET A 21 13.57 15.22 18.90
N GLY A 22 12.29 15.25 18.52
CA GLY A 22 11.39 14.13 18.76
C GLY A 22 11.82 12.92 17.93
N VAL A 23 12.10 11.79 18.58
CA VAL A 23 12.25 10.51 17.88
C VAL A 23 10.86 10.04 17.48
N SER A 24 10.52 10.09 16.20
CA SER A 24 9.34 9.38 15.70
C SER A 24 9.71 7.91 15.53
N GLU A 25 9.06 7.03 16.28
CA GLU A 25 9.07 5.60 16.00
C GLU A 25 8.21 5.36 14.75
N GLY A 26 8.81 5.54 13.59
CA GLY A 26 8.24 5.08 12.33
C GLY A 26 8.39 3.57 12.27
N ASP A 27 7.29 2.83 12.42
CA ASP A 27 7.31 1.37 12.21
C ASP A 27 7.58 1.09 10.72
N TRP A 28 8.82 0.73 10.39
CA TRP A 28 9.24 0.35 9.03
C TRP A 28 8.78 -1.06 8.66
N ASN A 29 8.02 -1.76 9.52
CA ASN A 29 7.41 -3.03 9.17
C ASN A 29 6.19 -2.81 8.26
N PHE A 30 6.43 -2.76 6.96
CA PHE A 30 5.36 -2.84 5.97
C PHE A 30 4.68 -4.20 6.07
N LYS A 31 3.54 -4.24 6.76
CA LYS A 31 2.73 -5.45 6.82
C LYS A 31 2.15 -5.76 5.45
N TYR A 32 2.07 -7.04 5.11
CA TYR A 32 1.38 -7.48 3.89
C TYR A 32 -0.06 -6.97 3.88
N ARG A 33 -0.49 -6.48 2.72
CA ARG A 33 -1.87 -6.07 2.45
C ARG A 33 -2.57 -7.21 1.73
N HIS A 34 -3.62 -7.74 2.35
CA HIS A 34 -4.44 -8.79 1.78
C HIS A 34 -5.63 -8.16 1.05
N VAL A 35 -5.89 -8.63 -0.17
CA VAL A 35 -7.02 -8.20 -1.01
C VAL A 35 -7.91 -9.40 -1.28
N TYR A 36 -9.22 -9.20 -1.10
CA TYR A 36 -10.25 -10.20 -1.25
C TYR A 36 -11.25 -9.70 -2.31
N ILE A 37 -11.44 -10.47 -3.37
CA ILE A 37 -12.40 -10.18 -4.44
C ILE A 37 -13.42 -11.31 -4.43
N LYS A 38 -14.70 -10.98 -4.24
CA LYS A 38 -15.81 -11.93 -4.27
C LYS A 38 -16.83 -11.51 -5.31
N ASN A 39 -17.30 -12.45 -6.11
CA ASN A 39 -18.40 -12.19 -7.03
C ASN A 39 -19.75 -12.35 -6.34
N GLY A 40 -20.44 -11.22 -6.12
CA GLY A 40 -21.79 -11.15 -5.58
C GLY A 40 -22.85 -10.67 -6.59
N LEU A 41 -22.56 -10.73 -7.90
CA LEU A 41 -23.45 -10.18 -8.94
C LEU A 41 -24.74 -10.99 -9.20
N GLY A 42 -24.90 -12.15 -8.56
CA GLY A 42 -26.04 -13.05 -8.74
C GLY A 42 -25.70 -14.30 -9.58
N ASN A 43 -26.60 -15.28 -9.53
CA ASN A 43 -26.44 -16.58 -10.22
C ASN A 43 -26.12 -16.38 -11.71
N ASP A 44 -25.20 -17.19 -12.24
CA ASP A 44 -24.76 -17.20 -13.64
C ASP A 44 -24.11 -15.92 -14.18
N THR A 45 -23.84 -14.92 -13.33
CA THR A 45 -23.14 -13.70 -13.73
C THR A 45 -21.63 -13.84 -13.50
N LEU A 46 -20.84 -13.77 -14.58
CA LEU A 46 -19.38 -13.80 -14.51
C LEU A 46 -18.83 -12.41 -14.21
N LEU A 47 -18.04 -12.30 -13.14
CA LEU A 47 -17.25 -11.12 -12.84
C LEU A 47 -15.91 -11.23 -13.58
N ILE A 48 -15.67 -10.35 -14.55
CA ILE A 48 -14.38 -10.23 -15.21
C ILE A 48 -13.66 -9.03 -14.57
N TYR A 49 -12.50 -9.25 -14.01
CA TYR A 49 -11.71 -8.17 -13.43
C TYR A 49 -10.28 -8.20 -13.94
N HIS A 50 -9.70 -7.01 -14.03
CA HIS A 50 -8.30 -6.81 -14.35
C HIS A 50 -7.66 -6.12 -13.15
N CYS A 51 -6.67 -6.79 -12.54
CA CYS A 51 -5.96 -6.24 -11.40
C CYS A 51 -4.53 -5.91 -11.81
N LYS A 52 -4.21 -4.62 -11.78
CA LYS A 52 -2.89 -4.11 -12.15
C LYS A 52 -2.29 -3.29 -11.01
N SER A 53 -1.08 -3.66 -10.63
CA SER A 53 -0.16 -2.86 -9.82
C SER A 53 0.89 -2.23 -10.74
N GLN A 54 1.66 -1.26 -10.22
CA GLN A 54 2.67 -0.52 -10.98
C GLN A 54 3.63 -1.43 -11.77
N ASN A 55 4.14 -2.48 -11.13
CA ASN A 55 5.08 -3.43 -11.73
C ASN A 55 4.50 -4.83 -11.92
N ASP A 56 3.39 -5.15 -11.24
CA ASP A 56 2.78 -6.47 -11.26
C ASP A 56 1.41 -6.41 -11.92
N ASP A 57 1.31 -6.94 -13.13
CA ASP A 57 0.04 -7.18 -13.80
C ASP A 57 -0.42 -8.61 -13.48
N LEU A 58 -1.54 -8.74 -12.76
CA LEU A 58 -2.14 -10.05 -12.47
C LEU A 58 -2.96 -10.57 -13.65
N GLY A 59 -3.13 -9.76 -14.68
CA GLY A 59 -3.87 -10.06 -15.88
C GLY A 59 -5.37 -10.09 -15.69
N LEU A 60 -6.06 -10.52 -16.75
CA LEU A 60 -7.50 -10.68 -16.76
C LEU A 60 -7.88 -11.96 -16.02
N LYS A 61 -8.81 -11.84 -15.08
CA LYS A 61 -9.31 -12.95 -14.27
C LYS A 61 -10.83 -12.96 -14.33
N THR A 62 -11.40 -14.15 -14.18
CA THR A 62 -12.86 -14.35 -14.17
C THR A 62 -13.25 -15.07 -12.90
N LEU A 63 -14.31 -14.63 -12.25
CA LEU A 63 -14.91 -15.27 -11.07
C LEU A 63 -16.35 -15.67 -11.35
N ASN A 64 -16.67 -16.93 -11.09
CA ASN A 64 -18.04 -17.43 -11.08
C ASN A 64 -18.81 -16.86 -9.88
N TYR A 65 -20.13 -17.04 -9.87
CA TYR A 65 -20.96 -16.62 -8.74
C TYR A 65 -20.48 -17.27 -7.43
N GLU A 66 -20.38 -16.47 -6.37
CA GLU A 66 -19.83 -16.82 -5.05
C GLU A 66 -18.34 -17.20 -5.01
N GLU A 67 -17.65 -17.19 -6.16
CA GLU A 67 -16.23 -17.47 -6.20
C GLU A 67 -15.42 -16.30 -5.62
N GLU A 68 -14.31 -16.64 -4.96
CA GLU A 68 -13.43 -15.70 -4.29
C GLU A 68 -12.00 -15.83 -4.81
N PHE A 69 -11.36 -14.69 -5.11
CA PHE A 69 -9.93 -14.59 -5.37
C PHE A 69 -9.25 -13.81 -4.25
N LYS A 70 -8.09 -14.31 -3.83
CA LYS A 70 -7.31 -13.76 -2.72
C LYS A 70 -5.87 -13.61 -3.15
N PHE A 71 -5.31 -12.43 -2.93
CA PHE A 71 -3.89 -12.18 -3.13
C PHE A 71 -3.37 -11.22 -2.06
N GLN A 72 -2.05 -11.20 -1.88
CA GLN A 72 -1.40 -10.30 -0.95
C GLN A 72 -0.24 -9.60 -1.64
N PHE A 73 0.02 -8.36 -1.25
CA PHE A 73 1.17 -7.61 -1.71
C PHE A 73 1.85 -6.88 -0.55
N HIS A 74 3.14 -6.63 -0.71
CA HIS A 74 3.93 -5.90 0.28
C HIS A 74 3.99 -4.43 -0.14
N PRO A 75 3.43 -3.49 0.65
CA PRO A 75 3.62 -2.08 0.36
C PRO A 75 5.09 -1.72 0.59
N SER A 76 5.66 -0.81 -0.20
CA SER A 76 7.05 -0.38 -0.05
C SER A 76 7.02 1.06 0.40
N PHE A 77 7.96 1.43 1.27
CA PHE A 77 8.03 2.78 1.80
C PHE A 77 8.21 3.85 0.71
N PHE A 78 9.04 3.50 -0.28
CA PHE A 78 9.52 4.45 -1.28
C PHE A 78 8.72 4.43 -2.58
N HIS A 79 7.97 3.35 -2.86
CA HIS A 79 7.09 3.28 -4.03
C HIS A 79 5.64 3.21 -3.59
N LYS A 80 4.85 4.20 -4.03
CA LYS A 80 3.39 4.14 -3.93
C LYS A 80 2.89 3.00 -4.83
N TYR A 81 2.67 1.82 -4.25
CA TYR A 81 1.93 0.77 -4.93
C TYR A 81 0.47 1.18 -5.06
N ASN A 82 0.13 1.74 -6.22
CA ASN A 82 -1.26 1.95 -6.60
C ASN A 82 -1.76 0.65 -7.23
N VAL A 83 -2.70 -0.01 -6.55
CA VAL A 83 -3.44 -1.13 -7.14
C VAL A 83 -4.66 -0.53 -7.82
N SER A 84 -4.76 -0.71 -9.13
CA SER A 84 -5.94 -0.36 -9.92
C SER A 84 -6.73 -1.62 -10.20
N LEU A 85 -8.00 -1.61 -9.78
CA LEU A 85 -8.96 -2.66 -10.07
C LEU A 85 -9.92 -2.15 -11.14
N GLN A 86 -9.87 -2.74 -12.33
CA GLN A 86 -10.85 -2.49 -13.37
C GLN A 86 -11.86 -3.64 -13.39
N LEU A 87 -13.14 -3.30 -13.28
CA LEU A 87 -14.22 -4.27 -13.32
C LEU A 87 -14.93 -4.17 -14.68
N SER A 88 -15.12 -5.32 -15.33
CA SER A 88 -15.94 -5.47 -16.52
C SER A 88 -17.01 -6.51 -16.27
N MET A 89 -18.25 -6.22 -16.64
CA MET A 89 -19.33 -7.21 -16.57
C MET A 89 -19.22 -8.12 -17.79
N GLY A 90 -19.11 -9.43 -17.56
CA GLY A 90 -19.13 -10.42 -18.63
C GLY A 90 -20.55 -10.64 -19.13
N TRP A 91 -20.98 -9.89 -20.14
CA TRP A 91 -22.20 -10.23 -20.87
C TRP A 91 -21.89 -11.47 -21.73
N LYS A 92 -22.48 -12.62 -21.36
CA LYS A 92 -22.39 -13.84 -22.18
C LYS A 92 -23.31 -13.68 -23.38
N ILE A 93 -22.78 -13.17 -24.51
CA ILE A 93 -23.49 -13.19 -25.79
C ILE A 93 -23.43 -14.63 -26.30
N THR A 94 -24.47 -15.42 -26.02
CA THR A 94 -24.69 -16.68 -26.71
C THR A 94 -25.32 -16.35 -28.06
N LEU A 95 -24.55 -16.44 -29.15
CA LEU A 95 -25.12 -16.47 -30.50
C LEU A 95 -25.79 -17.83 -30.68
N LEU A 96 -27.11 -17.83 -30.90
CA LEU A 96 -27.89 -19.00 -31.33
C LEU A 96 -27.58 -19.35 -32.78
#